data_AF-A0A4U9DCA4-F1
#
_entry.id   AF-A0A4U9DCA4-F1
#
_cell.length_a   1.000
_cell.length_b   1.000
_cell.length_c   1.000
_cell.angle_alpha   90.00
_cell.angle_beta   90.00
_cell.angle_gamma   90.00
#
_symmetry.space_group_name_H-M   'P 1'
#
loop_
_entity.id
_entity.type
_entity.pdbx_description
1 polymer ?
#
loop_
_entity_poly.entity_id
_entity_poly.type
_entity_poly.pdbx_seq_one_letter_code
_entity_poly.pdbx_strand_id
1 'polypeptide(L)'
;MPDNLIPEMQPKLHAALGEMVNAVATGYGSIDLIMPGVHKANGLRILQERWGIENHQVVAFGDSGNDIEMLQHAGFGYAMANARRAGKSVAGYDAPHNNEEGVLHIIDKVLESRSAVRLIRSRVRRRAAPGLLAWATADRGRCRRFYRAENR
;
A
#
# COMPACT_ATOMS: atom_id res chain seq x y z
N MET A 1 -10.43 23.60 -11.75
CA MET A 1 -10.46 24.86 -10.94
C MET A 1 -9.13 24.99 -10.22
N PRO A 2 -8.58 26.17 -9.90
CA PRO A 2 -7.33 26.22 -9.14
C PRO A 2 -7.47 25.52 -7.77
N ASP A 3 -6.40 24.84 -7.31
CA ASP A 3 -6.40 23.96 -6.13
C ASP A 3 -6.88 24.66 -4.85
N ASN A 4 -6.66 25.97 -4.74
CA ASN A 4 -7.10 26.78 -3.62
C ASN A 4 -8.63 26.90 -3.49
N LEU A 5 -9.38 26.65 -4.56
CA LEU A 5 -10.85 26.70 -4.55
C LEU A 5 -11.48 25.35 -4.17
N ILE A 6 -10.71 24.24 -4.19
CA ILE A 6 -11.23 22.92 -3.84
C ILE A 6 -11.85 22.89 -2.42
N PRO A 7 -11.20 23.42 -1.37
CA PRO A 7 -11.77 23.42 -0.01
C PRO A 7 -13.07 24.22 0.11
N GLU A 8 -13.30 25.19 -0.77
CA GLU A 8 -14.55 25.96 -0.80
C GLU A 8 -15.65 25.23 -1.60
N MET A 9 -15.27 24.53 -2.67
CA MET A 9 -16.22 23.86 -3.56
C MET A 9 -16.72 22.52 -3.01
N GLN A 10 -15.87 21.73 -2.35
CA GLN A 10 -16.27 20.45 -1.76
C GLN A 10 -17.50 20.56 -0.82
N PRO A 11 -17.54 21.47 0.18
CA PRO A 11 -18.70 21.58 1.05
C PRO A 11 -19.96 22.09 0.33
N LYS A 12 -19.81 22.94 -0.70
CA LYS A 12 -20.97 23.38 -1.51
C LYS A 12 -21.55 22.23 -2.33
N LEU A 13 -20.69 21.39 -2.93
CA LEU A 13 -21.11 20.19 -3.65
C LEU A 13 -21.79 19.20 -2.72
N HIS A 14 -21.24 18.98 -1.52
CA HIS A 14 -21.86 18.12 -0.51
C HIS A 14 -23.22 18.68 -0.04
N ALA A 15 -23.35 19.98 0.19
CA ALA A 15 -24.62 20.60 0.55
C ALA A 15 -25.69 20.49 -0.55
N ALA A 16 -25.28 20.58 -1.82
CA ALA A 16 -26.19 20.53 -2.97
C ALA A 16 -26.62 19.10 -3.33
N LEU A 17 -25.72 18.12 -3.19
CA LEU A 17 -25.93 16.75 -3.66
C LEU A 17 -26.17 15.76 -2.51
N GLY A 18 -25.97 16.17 -1.26
CA GLY A 18 -26.17 15.37 -0.06
C GLY A 18 -25.36 14.07 -0.08
N GLU A 19 -25.94 13.03 0.52
CA GLU A 19 -25.38 11.68 0.57
C GLU A 19 -25.50 10.90 -0.76
N MET A 20 -25.91 11.54 -1.86
CA MET A 20 -26.03 10.84 -3.15
C MET A 20 -24.66 10.62 -3.82
N VAL A 21 -23.69 11.50 -3.55
CA VAL A 21 -22.32 11.42 -4.09
C VAL A 21 -21.30 11.98 -3.10
N ASN A 22 -20.10 11.45 -3.15
CA ASN A 22 -18.93 11.96 -2.43
C ASN A 22 -18.07 12.81 -3.38
N ALA A 23 -17.77 14.04 -2.98
CA ALA A 23 -16.88 14.94 -3.69
C ALA A 23 -15.44 14.74 -3.22
N VAL A 24 -14.62 14.04 -4.00
CA VAL A 24 -13.23 13.72 -3.65
C VAL A 24 -12.26 14.51 -4.51
N ALA A 25 -11.32 15.20 -3.89
CA ALA A 25 -10.32 15.98 -4.61
C ALA A 25 -9.34 15.04 -5.35
N THR A 26 -9.35 15.11 -6.67
CA THR A 26 -8.37 14.50 -7.56
C THR A 26 -7.38 15.59 -7.98
N GLY A 27 -6.07 15.31 -7.98
CA GLY A 27 -5.03 16.33 -8.14
C GLY A 27 -5.25 17.28 -9.34
N TYR A 28 -4.56 18.42 -9.34
CA TYR A 28 -4.63 19.43 -10.42
C TYR A 28 -6.02 20.05 -10.59
N GLY A 29 -6.67 20.41 -9.49
CA GLY A 29 -7.83 21.25 -9.58
C GLY A 29 -9.13 20.54 -9.93
N SER A 30 -9.18 19.22 -9.71
CA SER A 30 -10.31 18.37 -10.08
C SER A 30 -11.02 17.83 -8.84
N ILE A 31 -12.32 17.59 -8.98
CA ILE A 31 -13.15 16.97 -7.96
C ILE A 31 -13.94 15.86 -8.66
N ASP A 32 -13.76 14.63 -8.21
CA ASP A 32 -14.54 13.49 -8.67
C ASP A 32 -15.80 13.40 -7.81
N LEU A 33 -16.94 13.26 -8.46
CA LEU A 33 -18.21 12.90 -7.82
C LEU A 33 -18.39 11.39 -7.94
N ILE A 34 -18.15 10.69 -6.85
CA ILE A 34 -18.21 9.22 -6.81
C ILE A 34 -19.40 8.76 -5.99
N MET A 35 -19.98 7.60 -6.33
CA MET A 35 -21.02 7.03 -5.48
C MET A 35 -20.47 6.76 -4.06
N PRO A 36 -21.27 7.01 -3.01
CA PRO A 36 -20.87 6.69 -1.65
C PRO A 36 -20.49 5.22 -1.54
N GLY A 37 -19.38 4.94 -0.85
CA GLY A 37 -18.88 3.58 -0.72
C GLY A 37 -18.35 2.99 -2.03
N VAL A 38 -17.99 3.79 -3.05
CA VAL A 38 -17.23 3.34 -4.22
C VAL A 38 -15.89 4.08 -4.27
N HIS A 39 -14.83 3.44 -3.79
CA HIS A 39 -13.48 4.00 -3.71
C HIS A 39 -12.46 3.05 -4.34
N LYS A 40 -11.22 3.51 -4.59
CA LYS A 40 -10.14 2.66 -5.12
C LYS A 40 -9.92 1.40 -4.27
N ALA A 41 -10.06 1.50 -2.95
CA ALA A 41 -10.01 0.38 -2.03
C ALA A 41 -11.06 -0.71 -2.32
N ASN A 42 -12.26 -0.34 -2.78
CA ASN A 42 -13.31 -1.31 -3.09
C ASN A 42 -13.00 -2.07 -4.38
N GLY A 43 -12.49 -1.39 -5.40
CA GLY A 43 -11.98 -2.05 -6.62
C GLY A 43 -10.85 -3.01 -6.30
N LEU A 44 -9.90 -2.58 -5.45
CA LEU A 44 -8.80 -3.41 -4.99
C LEU A 44 -9.30 -4.66 -4.23
N ARG A 45 -10.25 -4.52 -3.31
CA ARG A 45 -10.86 -5.63 -2.56
C ARG A 45 -11.51 -6.66 -3.49
N ILE A 46 -12.26 -6.23 -4.51
CA ILE A 46 -12.90 -7.13 -5.48
C ILE A 46 -11.84 -7.98 -6.21
N LEU A 47 -10.72 -7.36 -6.61
CA LEU A 47 -9.62 -8.08 -7.26
C LEU A 47 -8.92 -9.05 -6.31
N GLN A 48 -8.68 -8.62 -5.07
CA GLN A 48 -8.11 -9.44 -4.02
C GLN A 48 -8.95 -10.69 -3.74
N GLU A 49 -10.27 -10.54 -3.58
CA GLU A 49 -11.21 -11.65 -3.38
C GLU A 49 -11.19 -12.63 -4.56
N ARG A 50 -11.15 -12.10 -5.79
CA ARG A 50 -11.10 -12.92 -7.00
C ARG A 50 -9.81 -13.74 -7.11
N TRP A 51 -8.69 -13.23 -6.59
CA TRP A 51 -7.37 -13.85 -6.73
C TRP A 51 -6.85 -14.51 -5.46
N GLY A 52 -7.59 -14.45 -4.34
CA GLY A 52 -7.16 -14.97 -3.05
C GLY A 52 -5.91 -14.26 -2.52
N ILE A 53 -5.85 -12.94 -2.68
CA ILE A 53 -4.73 -12.10 -2.25
C ILE A 53 -5.12 -11.36 -0.97
N GLU A 54 -4.35 -11.57 0.10
CA GLU A 54 -4.55 -10.90 1.38
C GLU A 54 -3.93 -9.50 1.40
N ASN A 55 -4.43 -8.60 2.26
CA ASN A 55 -3.92 -7.22 2.33
C ASN A 55 -2.41 -7.14 2.54
N HIS A 56 -1.85 -8.01 3.39
CA HIS A 56 -0.41 -8.07 3.67
C HIS A 56 0.45 -8.51 2.46
N GLN A 57 -0.17 -8.86 1.34
CA GLN A 57 0.49 -9.21 0.09
C GLN A 57 0.40 -8.08 -0.96
N VAL A 58 -0.25 -6.97 -0.62
CA VAL A 58 -0.50 -5.86 -1.53
C VAL A 58 0.41 -4.68 -1.24
N VAL A 59 1.01 -4.17 -2.32
CA VAL A 59 1.71 -2.87 -2.34
C VAL A 59 0.83 -1.88 -3.10
N ALA A 60 0.58 -0.71 -2.50
CA ALA A 60 -0.20 0.35 -3.13
C ALA A 60 0.58 1.67 -3.08
N PHE A 61 0.36 2.54 -4.07
CA PHE A 61 1.00 3.85 -4.20
C PHE A 61 -0.06 4.92 -4.39
N GLY A 62 0.16 6.11 -3.82
CA GLY A 62 -0.78 7.21 -3.94
C GLY A 62 -0.18 8.56 -3.64
N ASP A 63 -0.81 9.60 -4.16
CA ASP A 63 -0.40 10.99 -4.02
C ASP A 63 -1.58 11.92 -3.69
N SER A 64 -2.79 11.51 -4.02
CA SER A 64 -3.99 12.34 -4.02
C SER A 64 -5.06 11.83 -3.04
N GLY A 65 -6.13 12.61 -2.86
CA GLY A 65 -7.16 12.33 -1.85
C GLY A 65 -7.91 11.02 -2.07
N ASN A 66 -8.13 10.65 -3.34
CA ASN A 66 -8.80 9.41 -3.72
C ASN A 66 -7.94 8.13 -3.54
N ASP A 67 -6.70 8.27 -3.07
CA ASP A 67 -5.82 7.13 -2.74
C ASP A 67 -5.87 6.75 -1.27
N ILE A 68 -6.42 7.60 -0.39
CA ILE A 68 -6.33 7.47 1.07
C ILE A 68 -6.83 6.10 1.55
N GLU A 69 -8.03 5.70 1.14
CA GLU A 69 -8.63 4.44 1.56
C GLU A 69 -7.82 3.24 1.02
N MET A 70 -7.26 3.35 -0.18
CA MET A 70 -6.44 2.30 -0.79
C MET A 70 -5.10 2.14 -0.05
N LEU A 71 -4.48 3.26 0.33
CA LEU A 71 -3.22 3.28 1.08
C LEU A 71 -3.39 2.69 2.49
N GLN A 72 -4.52 2.94 3.15
CA GLN A 72 -4.86 2.33 4.44
C GLN A 72 -5.18 0.83 4.32
N HIS A 73 -5.79 0.41 3.20
CA HIS A 73 -6.20 -0.97 2.99
C HIS A 73 -5.02 -1.91 2.71
N ALA A 74 -4.06 -1.45 1.91
CA ALA A 74 -2.90 -2.25 1.51
C ALA A 74 -1.95 -2.49 2.69
N GLY A 75 -1.38 -3.69 2.78
CA GLY A 75 -0.37 -4.01 3.79
C GLY A 75 0.91 -3.20 3.64
N PHE A 76 1.21 -2.75 2.43
CA PHE A 76 2.32 -1.85 2.11
C PHE A 76 1.82 -0.64 1.30
N GLY A 77 1.17 0.31 1.98
CA GLY A 77 0.76 1.59 1.38
C GLY A 77 1.90 2.61 1.39
N TYR A 78 2.26 3.12 0.21
CA TYR A 78 3.30 4.13 -0.01
C TYR A 78 2.71 5.48 -0.45
N ALA A 79 3.00 6.54 0.29
CA ALA A 79 2.74 7.90 -0.16
C ALA A 79 3.93 8.43 -0.98
N MET A 80 3.66 8.96 -2.16
CA MET A 80 4.70 9.57 -3.01
C MET A 80 5.27 10.84 -2.35
N ALA A 81 6.50 11.24 -2.68
CA ALA A 81 7.09 12.44 -2.08
C ALA A 81 6.28 13.72 -2.38
N ASN A 82 5.62 13.79 -3.54
CA ASN A 82 4.69 14.85 -3.94
C ASN A 82 3.27 14.68 -3.39
N ALA A 83 3.01 13.66 -2.57
CA ALA A 83 1.68 13.40 -2.03
C ALA A 83 1.20 14.53 -1.11
N ARG A 84 -0.11 14.75 -1.10
CA ARG A 84 -0.77 15.64 -0.14
C ARG A 84 -0.59 15.11 1.29
N ARG A 85 -0.60 16.02 2.28
CA ARG A 85 -0.39 15.68 3.71
C ARG A 85 -1.34 14.59 4.22
N ALA A 86 -2.59 14.59 3.76
CA ALA A 86 -3.56 13.56 4.12
C ALA A 86 -3.11 12.15 3.70
N GLY A 87 -2.63 11.98 2.47
CA GLY A 87 -2.09 10.70 2.00
C GLY A 87 -0.87 10.24 2.79
N LYS A 88 0.08 11.16 3.06
CA LYS A 88 1.26 10.87 3.89
C LYS A 88 0.92 10.46 5.32
N SER A 89 -0.13 11.03 5.90
CA SER A 89 -0.54 10.71 7.28
C SER A 89 -1.15 9.32 7.46
N VAL A 90 -1.60 8.69 6.37
CA VAL A 90 -2.25 7.38 6.40
C VAL A 90 -1.41 6.26 5.81
N ALA A 91 -0.42 6.59 4.98
CA ALA A 91 0.50 5.62 4.41
C ALA A 91 1.45 5.08 5.48
N GLY A 92 1.77 3.78 5.39
CA GLY A 92 2.76 3.14 6.26
C GLY A 92 4.20 3.44 5.85
N TYR A 93 4.41 3.90 4.61
CA TYR A 93 5.72 4.09 4.00
C TYR A 93 5.75 5.31 3.07
N ASP A 94 6.95 5.85 2.84
CA ASP A 94 7.21 6.91 1.88
C ASP A 94 7.87 6.35 0.61
N ALA A 95 7.46 6.86 -0.55
CA ALA A 95 8.10 6.62 -1.84
C ALA A 95 8.78 7.90 -2.37
N PRO A 96 9.78 7.78 -3.27
CA PRO A 96 10.39 8.94 -3.93
C PRO A 96 9.39 9.76 -4.74
N HIS A 97 9.85 10.88 -5.30
CA HIS A 97 9.00 11.74 -6.11
C HIS A 97 8.57 11.02 -7.40
N ASN A 98 7.37 11.35 -7.93
CA ASN A 98 6.90 10.74 -9.18
C ASN A 98 7.81 11.06 -10.39
N ASN A 99 8.37 12.27 -10.45
CA ASN A 99 9.40 12.67 -11.42
C ASN A 99 10.78 11.99 -11.23
N GLU A 100 10.96 11.20 -10.17
CA GLU A 100 12.18 10.44 -9.87
C GLU A 100 11.92 8.94 -9.96
N GLU A 101 10.91 8.53 -10.74
CA GLU A 101 10.54 7.12 -10.92
C GLU A 101 10.24 6.40 -9.60
N GLY A 102 9.69 7.12 -8.61
CA GLY A 102 9.57 6.59 -7.24
C GLY A 102 8.83 5.26 -7.12
N VAL A 103 7.81 5.02 -7.95
CA VAL A 103 7.11 3.73 -8.00
C VAL A 103 8.05 2.61 -8.46
N LEU A 104 8.84 2.85 -9.51
CA LEU A 104 9.77 1.86 -10.07
C LEU A 104 10.86 1.50 -9.05
N HIS A 105 11.41 2.49 -8.35
CA HIS A 105 12.40 2.23 -7.29
C HIS A 105 11.88 1.29 -6.19
N ILE A 106 10.61 1.40 -5.82
CA ILE A 106 10.02 0.50 -4.82
C ILE A 106 9.75 -0.88 -5.42
N ILE A 107 9.28 -0.96 -6.67
CA ILE A 107 9.10 -2.23 -7.38
C ILE A 107 10.43 -3.00 -7.46
N ASP A 108 11.53 -2.33 -7.85
CA ASP A 108 12.85 -2.94 -7.94
C ASP A 108 13.30 -3.50 -6.58
N LYS A 109 13.17 -2.71 -5.50
CA LYS A 109 13.48 -3.18 -4.14
C LYS A 109 12.69 -4.42 -3.74
N VAL A 110 11.40 -4.49 -4.10
CA VAL A 110 10.56 -5.66 -3.84
C VAL A 110 11.05 -6.87 -4.64
N LEU A 111 11.41 -6.69 -5.91
CA LEU A 111 11.90 -7.76 -6.78
C LEU A 111 13.29 -8.27 -6.36
N GLU A 112 14.19 -7.37 -5.96
CA GLU A 112 15.51 -7.70 -5.43
C GLU A 112 15.42 -8.48 -4.13
N SER A 113 14.55 -8.03 -3.21
CA SER A 113 14.31 -8.73 -1.94
C SER A 113 13.80 -10.16 -2.17
N ARG A 114 12.90 -10.36 -3.15
CA ARG A 114 12.44 -11.70 -3.54
C ARG A 114 13.56 -12.52 -4.17
N SER A 115 14.40 -11.91 -4.99
CA SER A 115 15.53 -12.58 -5.66
C SER A 115 16.60 -13.02 -4.65
N ALA A 116 16.91 -12.18 -3.66
CA ALA A 116 17.81 -12.50 -2.55
C ALA A 116 17.26 -13.65 -1.70
N VAL A 117 15.98 -13.62 -1.31
CA VAL A 117 15.34 -14.71 -0.56
C VAL A 117 15.31 -16.01 -1.37
N ARG A 118 15.06 -15.95 -2.69
CA ARG A 118 15.04 -17.12 -3.57
C ARG A 118 16.44 -17.70 -3.76
N LEU A 119 17.47 -16.86 -3.88
CA LEU A 119 18.88 -17.27 -4.03
C LEU A 119 19.43 -17.87 -2.74
N ILE A 120 19.10 -17.30 -1.57
CA ILE A 120 19.45 -17.89 -0.27
C ILE A 120 18.78 -19.26 -0.12
N ARG A 121 17.47 -19.37 -0.41
CA ARG A 121 16.74 -20.65 -0.37
C ARG A 121 17.32 -21.70 -1.33
N SER A 122 17.76 -21.32 -2.52
CA SER A 122 18.37 -22.25 -3.47
C SER A 122 19.78 -22.69 -3.07
N ARG A 123 20.58 -21.80 -2.47
CA ARG A 123 21.92 -22.13 -1.95
C ARG A 123 21.88 -22.97 -0.67
N VAL A 124 20.93 -22.71 0.23
CA VAL A 124 20.69 -23.55 1.41
C VAL A 124 20.28 -24.96 1.00
N ARG A 125 19.40 -25.11 0.00
CA ARG A 125 19.02 -26.44 -0.54
C ARG A 125 20.16 -27.17 -1.24
N ARG A 126 21.12 -26.47 -1.85
CA ARG A 126 22.32 -27.10 -2.46
C ARG A 126 23.42 -27.49 -1.46
N ARG A 127 23.37 -26.98 -0.21
CA ARG A 127 24.30 -27.40 0.86
C ARG A 127 23.78 -28.54 1.73
N ALA A 128 22.49 -28.87 1.63
CA ALA A 128 21.98 -30.13 2.19
C ALA A 128 22.40 -31.27 1.26
N ALA A 129 23.54 -31.89 1.56
CA ALA A 129 23.98 -33.13 0.92
C ALA A 129 22.89 -34.22 1.08
N PRO A 130 22.66 -35.06 0.07
CA PRO A 130 21.73 -36.18 0.18
C PRO A 130 22.36 -37.24 1.08
N GLY A 131 21.92 -37.31 2.33
CA GLY A 131 22.35 -38.38 3.22
C GLY A 131 22.26 -38.03 4.70
N LEU A 132 21.05 -37.77 5.20
CA LEU A 132 20.66 -38.10 6.57
C LEU A 132 19.14 -37.97 6.71
N LEU A 133 18.51 -39.09 7.03
CA LEU A 133 17.08 -39.26 7.28
C LEU A 133 16.56 -38.31 8.38
N ALA A 134 15.25 -37.99 8.29
CA ALA A 134 14.23 -37.63 9.31
C ALA A 134 14.73 -37.05 10.66
N TRP A 135 14.14 -35.98 11.23
CA TRP A 135 12.89 -35.84 12.00
C TRP A 135 12.80 -34.30 12.28
N ALA A 136 11.71 -33.57 12.49
CA ALA A 136 10.37 -33.85 12.96
C ALA A 136 9.41 -32.75 12.49
N THR A 137 8.16 -33.14 12.28
CA THR A 137 6.98 -32.27 12.28
C THR A 137 6.58 -31.89 13.72
N ALA A 138 5.82 -30.78 13.86
CA ALA A 138 5.37 -30.09 15.08
C ALA A 138 6.40 -29.06 15.59
N ASP A 139 6.08 -27.78 15.76
CA ASP A 139 4.99 -27.31 16.59
C ASP A 139 4.48 -25.92 16.17
N ARG A 140 3.20 -25.67 16.45
CA ARG A 140 2.50 -24.40 16.25
C ARG A 140 2.95 -23.42 17.33
N GLY A 141 3.03 -22.14 16.98
CA GLY A 141 2.81 -21.05 17.94
C GLY A 141 4.01 -20.61 18.78
N ARG A 142 4.71 -19.57 18.31
CA ARG A 142 4.93 -18.36 19.11
C ARG A 142 5.45 -17.23 18.25
N CYS A 143 4.55 -16.31 17.92
CA CYS A 143 4.91 -14.94 17.59
C CYS A 143 5.55 -14.34 18.84
N ARG A 144 6.88 -14.14 18.83
CA ARG A 144 7.57 -13.29 19.81
C ARG A 144 8.15 -12.09 19.07
N ARG A 145 7.63 -10.93 19.45
CA ARG A 145 8.12 -9.58 19.16
C ARG A 145 9.64 -9.52 19.17
N PHE A 146 10.23 -9.00 18.09
CA PHE A 146 11.55 -8.39 18.14
C PHE A 146 11.38 -6.90 18.49
N TYR A 147 11.48 -6.58 19.78
CA TYR A 147 12.00 -5.27 20.21
C TYR A 147 13.48 -5.50 20.50
N ARG A 148 14.35 -4.76 19.82
CA ARG A 148 15.79 -4.71 20.14
C ARG A 148 16.07 -3.34 20.76
N ALA A 149 16.11 -3.29 22.09
CA ALA A 149 17.03 -2.43 22.84
C ALA A 149 18.45 -3.01 22.58
N GLU A 150 19.55 -2.29 22.35
CA GLU A 150 20.22 -1.18 23.04
C GLU A 150 21.33 -0.71 22.04
N ASN A 151 21.81 0.54 21.97
CA ASN A 151 22.67 1.20 22.96
C ASN A 151 22.93 2.67 22.55
N ARG A 152 22.53 3.63 23.39
CA ARG A 152 23.36 4.73 23.91
C ARG A 152 22.63 5.38 25.08
#